data_AF-A0A1Q6U9A0-F1
#
_entry.id   AF-A0A1Q6U9A0-F1
#
_cell.length_a   1.000
_cell.length_b   1.000
_cell.length_c   1.000
_cell.angle_alpha   90.00
_cell.angle_beta   90.00
_cell.angle_gamma   90.00
#
_symmetry.space_group_name_H-M   'P 1'
#
loop_
_entity.id
_entity.type
_entity.pdbx_description
1 polymer ?
#
loop_
_entity_poly.entity_id
_entity_poly.type
_entity_poly.pdbx_seq_one_letter_code
_entity_poly.pdbx_strand_id
1 'polypeptide(L)'
;MNGKKSKIFFIFLLVAAFAAGGLLFGRPKETPPAGKAVPGSTAQTIPLPPPVVAYLQNSLLYGNFYNENQKFVVYFTDMQPVYPSSFLPAVEQIEQNPVFAKEYAFLPRRTEVSLPETGETAADRGFTDLCGQFCIINPARGEIFYITGIGEEDSRELRHIFDALEQW
;
A
#
# COMPACT_ATOMS: atom_id res chain seq x y z
N MET A 1 64.95 -9.44 9.46
CA MET A 1 66.10 -8.96 8.65
C MET A 1 65.56 -8.68 7.24
N ASN A 2 65.36 -7.41 6.86
CA ASN A 2 66.27 -6.62 6.01
C ASN A 2 66.74 -7.41 4.77
N GLY A 3 66.54 -7.03 3.50
CA GLY A 3 66.06 -5.83 2.80
C GLY A 3 66.28 -6.12 1.29
N LYS A 4 65.64 -5.45 0.34
CA LYS A 4 66.22 -4.26 -0.32
C LYS A 4 65.23 -3.65 -1.31
N LYS A 5 65.16 -2.32 -1.26
CA LYS A 5 64.50 -1.37 -2.16
C LYS A 5 65.28 -1.21 -3.49
N SER A 6 64.59 -0.88 -4.59
CA SER A 6 65.08 0.07 -5.62
C SER A 6 63.91 0.48 -6.54
N LYS A 7 63.34 1.68 -6.39
CA LYS A 7 63.53 2.92 -7.20
C LYS A 7 63.04 2.77 -8.66
N ILE A 8 61.83 3.21 -9.02
CA ILE A 8 61.34 4.58 -9.36
C ILE A 8 61.92 5.14 -10.67
N PHE A 9 61.01 5.66 -11.53
CA PHE A 9 61.10 6.65 -12.64
C PHE A 9 60.62 6.09 -14.01
N PHE A 10 59.75 6.70 -14.86
CA PHE A 10 59.10 8.03 -15.04
C PHE A 10 57.81 7.76 -15.88
N ILE A 11 56.58 8.12 -15.45
CA ILE A 11 55.73 9.29 -15.82
C ILE A 11 55.70 9.69 -17.32
N PHE A 12 54.49 9.64 -17.93
CA PHE A 12 53.77 10.73 -18.64
C PHE A 12 52.30 10.26 -18.81
N LEU A 13 51.34 10.70 -17.97
CA LEU A 13 50.58 11.97 -17.99
C LEU A 13 49.58 12.07 -19.16
N LEU A 14 48.30 11.83 -18.86
CA LEU A 14 47.22 12.60 -19.47
C LEU A 14 46.09 12.79 -18.45
N VAL A 15 45.95 14.03 -18.00
CA VAL A 15 44.88 14.56 -17.17
C VAL A 15 44.07 15.51 -18.05
N ALA A 16 42.76 15.29 -18.10
CA ALA A 16 41.70 16.31 -18.26
C ALA A 16 40.38 15.57 -17.89
N ALA A 17 39.85 15.66 -16.67
CA ALA A 17 39.22 16.79 -15.97
C ALA A 17 37.76 17.06 -16.40
N PHE A 18 36.95 17.36 -15.38
CA PHE A 18 35.55 17.82 -15.33
C PHE A 18 34.47 16.73 -15.32
N ALA A 19 33.86 16.34 -14.18
CA ALA A 19 33.16 17.07 -13.11
C ALA A 19 31.73 17.51 -13.48
N ALA A 20 30.77 16.62 -13.22
CA ALA A 20 29.38 16.85 -12.80
C ALA A 20 28.82 15.43 -12.57
N GLY A 21 28.28 14.99 -11.44
CA GLY A 21 27.59 15.67 -10.36
C GLY A 21 26.37 14.80 -10.06
N GLY A 22 26.29 14.24 -8.86
CA GLY A 22 25.02 13.83 -8.25
C GLY A 22 24.52 12.41 -8.53
N LEU A 23 24.39 11.66 -7.42
CA LEU A 23 23.35 10.68 -7.13
C LEU A 23 22.27 10.50 -8.21
N LEU A 24 22.16 9.29 -8.77
CA LEU A 24 20.92 8.83 -9.38
C LEU A 24 20.50 7.49 -8.76
N PHE A 25 19.68 7.65 -7.73
CA PHE A 25 18.46 6.91 -7.42
C PHE A 25 18.42 5.41 -7.72
N GLY A 26 18.13 4.66 -6.65
CA GLY A 26 17.63 3.29 -6.75
C GLY A 26 16.48 3.19 -7.74
N ARG A 27 16.39 2.03 -8.39
CA ARG A 27 15.36 1.70 -9.37
C ARG A 27 13.99 2.21 -8.90
N PRO A 28 13.24 2.97 -9.71
CA PRO A 28 11.85 3.24 -9.40
C PRO A 28 11.14 1.89 -9.29
N LYS A 29 10.54 1.67 -8.13
CA LYS A 29 9.54 0.63 -7.91
C LYS A 29 8.48 0.81 -9.00
N GLU A 30 8.38 -0.15 -9.91
CA GLU A 30 7.39 -0.15 -10.99
C GLU A 30 6.01 -0.01 -10.35
N THR A 31 5.37 1.13 -10.59
CA THR A 31 3.96 1.33 -10.30
C THR A 31 3.20 0.33 -11.17
N PRO A 32 2.26 -0.46 -10.61
CA PRO A 32 1.40 -1.31 -11.42
C PRO A 32 0.74 -0.48 -12.53
N PRO A 33 0.50 -1.06 -13.71
CA PRO A 33 -0.12 -0.33 -14.81
C PRO A 33 -1.43 0.24 -14.32
N ALA A 34 -1.59 1.56 -14.44
CA ALA A 34 -2.84 2.23 -14.14
C ALA A 34 -3.91 1.61 -15.05
N GLY A 35 -4.82 0.84 -14.46
CA GLY A 35 -6.10 0.53 -15.07
C GLY A 35 -6.72 1.83 -15.57
N LYS A 36 -7.44 1.78 -16.69
CA LYS A 36 -8.04 2.97 -17.30
C LYS A 36 -8.79 3.76 -16.23
N ALA A 37 -8.40 5.02 -16.03
CA ALA A 37 -8.99 5.87 -15.01
C ALA A 37 -10.47 6.10 -15.34
N VAL A 38 -11.35 5.66 -14.44
CA VAL A 38 -12.79 5.93 -14.48
C VAL A 38 -13.01 7.39 -14.06
N PRO A 39 -13.82 8.18 -14.77
CA PRO A 39 -14.12 9.55 -14.36
C PRO A 39 -14.76 9.60 -12.96
N GLY A 40 -14.02 10.09 -11.96
CA GLY A 40 -14.50 10.27 -10.59
C GLY A 40 -13.97 9.29 -9.55
N SER A 41 -13.35 8.18 -9.97
CA SER A 41 -12.63 7.24 -9.09
C SER A 41 -11.14 7.55 -9.07
N THR A 42 -10.52 7.58 -7.89
CA THR A 42 -9.06 7.68 -7.77
C THR A 42 -8.50 6.53 -6.94
N ALA A 43 -7.98 5.52 -7.62
CA ALA A 43 -7.17 4.47 -7.00
C ALA A 43 -5.75 5.02 -6.74
N GLN A 44 -5.27 4.92 -5.50
CA GLN A 44 -3.96 5.44 -5.11
C GLN A 44 -3.26 4.50 -4.14
N THR A 45 -1.92 4.49 -4.18
CA THR A 45 -1.07 3.85 -3.17
C THR A 45 -0.20 4.89 -2.51
N ILE A 46 -0.23 4.98 -1.18
CA ILE A 46 0.58 5.92 -0.41
C ILE A 46 1.23 5.22 0.80
N PRO A 47 2.32 5.76 1.35
CA PRO A 47 2.83 5.33 2.64
C PRO A 47 1.79 5.58 3.73
N LEU A 48 1.69 4.67 4.69
CA LEU A 48 0.85 4.84 5.88
C LEU A 48 1.41 5.95 6.78
N PRO A 49 0.59 6.92 7.20
CA PRO A 49 1.02 7.90 8.19
C PRO A 49 1.42 7.24 9.51
N PRO A 50 2.46 7.72 10.23
CA PRO A 50 2.90 7.11 11.49
C PRO A 50 1.80 6.93 12.55
N PRO A 51 0.85 7.88 12.74
CA PRO A 51 -0.26 7.67 13.68
C PRO A 51 -1.18 6.51 13.28
N VAL A 52 -1.39 6.30 11.97
CA VAL A 52 -2.19 5.18 11.46
C VAL A 52 -1.44 3.86 11.65
N VAL A 53 -0.12 3.84 11.41
CA VAL A 53 0.72 2.65 11.69
C VAL A 53 0.60 2.25 13.17
N ALA A 54 0.78 3.21 14.09
CA ALA A 54 0.68 2.95 15.52
C ALA A 54 -0.72 2.43 15.90
N TYR A 55 -1.77 2.97 15.29
CA TYR A 55 -3.13 2.48 15.49
C TYR A 55 -3.31 1.03 15.00
N LEU A 56 -2.90 0.73 13.76
CA LEU A 56 -3.03 -0.60 13.18
C LEU A 56 -2.26 -1.66 13.97
N GLN A 57 -1.06 -1.34 14.46
CA GLN A 57 -0.24 -2.25 15.27
C GLN A 57 -0.87 -2.59 16.63
N ASN A 58 -1.57 -1.63 17.25
CA ASN A 58 -2.14 -1.77 18.60
C ASN A 58 -3.63 -2.12 18.59
N SER A 59 -4.28 -2.09 17.42
CA SER A 59 -5.70 -2.38 17.27
C SER A 59 -6.00 -3.86 17.53
N LEU A 60 -7.06 -4.14 18.29
CA LEU A 60 -7.57 -5.50 18.44
C LEU A 60 -8.15 -6.08 17.14
N LEU A 61 -8.53 -5.22 16.19
CA LEU A 61 -9.10 -5.63 14.90
C LEU A 61 -8.02 -5.93 13.86
N TYR A 62 -6.94 -5.15 13.85
CA TYR A 62 -5.92 -5.22 12.80
C TYR A 62 -4.56 -5.72 13.26
N GLY A 63 -4.28 -5.67 14.57
CA GLY A 63 -2.94 -5.87 15.12
C GLY A 63 -2.34 -7.22 14.75
N ASN A 64 -3.12 -8.30 14.77
CA ASN A 64 -2.64 -9.61 14.36
C ASN A 64 -2.18 -9.60 12.89
N PHE A 65 -3.01 -9.11 11.98
CA PHE A 65 -2.69 -9.04 10.55
C PHE A 65 -1.49 -8.12 10.28
N TYR A 66 -1.49 -6.94 10.91
CA TYR A 66 -0.45 -5.95 10.70
C TYR A 66 0.91 -6.43 11.21
N ASN A 67 0.96 -6.99 12.42
CA ASN A 67 2.20 -7.43 13.05
C ASN A 67 2.73 -8.74 12.43
N GLU A 68 1.88 -9.54 11.81
CA GLU A 68 2.27 -10.76 11.07
C GLU A 68 2.59 -10.50 9.59
N ASN A 69 2.54 -9.24 9.14
CA ASN A 69 2.74 -8.86 7.74
C ASN A 69 1.74 -9.48 6.76
N GLN A 70 0.54 -9.85 7.22
CA GLN A 70 -0.53 -10.32 6.34
C GLN A 70 -1.22 -9.12 5.69
N LYS A 71 -1.40 -9.12 4.36
CA LYS A 71 -2.20 -8.10 3.68
C LYS A 71 -3.65 -8.23 4.15
N PHE A 72 -4.34 -7.11 4.30
CA PHE A 72 -5.76 -7.13 4.65
C PHE A 72 -6.54 -6.06 3.92
N VAL A 73 -7.79 -6.40 3.62
CA VAL A 73 -8.75 -5.59 2.88
C VAL A 73 -9.79 -5.09 3.85
N VAL A 74 -9.98 -3.78 3.92
CA VAL A 74 -11.06 -3.15 4.70
C VAL A 74 -12.06 -2.55 3.73
N TYR A 75 -13.32 -2.95 3.91
CA TYR A 75 -14.43 -2.43 3.11
C TYR A 75 -15.64 -2.20 4.01
N PHE A 76 -16.30 -1.05 3.83
CA PHE A 76 -17.50 -0.75 4.60
C PHE A 76 -18.73 -1.45 3.98
N THR A 77 -19.67 -1.94 4.78
CA THR A 77 -20.85 -2.69 4.29
C THR A 77 -22.13 -1.85 4.29
N ASP A 78 -22.12 -0.70 4.94
CA ASP A 78 -23.29 0.15 5.18
C ASP A 78 -23.25 1.52 4.46
N MET A 79 -22.38 1.66 3.46
CA MET A 79 -22.24 2.89 2.67
C MET A 79 -23.27 3.05 1.54
N GLN A 80 -24.41 2.34 1.54
CA GLN A 80 -25.43 2.55 0.50
C GLN A 80 -26.13 3.92 0.68
N PRO A 81 -26.39 4.71 -0.38
CA PRO A 81 -26.25 4.42 -1.82
C PRO A 81 -24.91 4.85 -2.44
N VAL A 82 -23.88 5.13 -1.62
CA VAL A 82 -22.56 5.56 -2.10
C VAL A 82 -21.88 4.48 -2.93
N TYR A 83 -22.07 3.20 -2.59
CA TYR A 83 -21.64 2.11 -3.46
C TYR A 83 -22.62 1.81 -4.59
N PRO A 84 -22.11 1.47 -5.79
CA PRO A 84 -22.90 0.75 -6.76
C PRO A 84 -23.36 -0.61 -6.17
N SER A 85 -24.53 -1.07 -6.59
CA SER A 85 -25.10 -2.34 -6.14
C SER A 85 -24.22 -3.56 -6.42
N SER A 86 -23.31 -3.44 -7.39
CA SER A 86 -22.35 -4.46 -7.82
C SER A 86 -21.12 -4.59 -6.91
N PHE A 87 -20.82 -3.60 -6.06
CA PHE A 87 -19.55 -3.56 -5.33
C PHE A 87 -19.40 -4.68 -4.30
N LEU A 88 -20.32 -4.81 -3.35
CA LEU A 88 -20.24 -5.83 -2.30
C LEU A 88 -20.23 -7.26 -2.89
N PRO A 89 -21.07 -7.60 -3.90
CA PRO A 89 -20.96 -8.87 -4.60
C PRO A 89 -19.59 -9.11 -5.24
N ALA A 90 -18.95 -8.08 -5.79
CA ALA A 90 -17.61 -8.21 -6.37
C ALA A 90 -16.55 -8.50 -5.29
N VAL A 91 -16.62 -7.83 -4.13
CA VAL A 91 -15.72 -8.13 -2.99
C VAL A 91 -15.91 -9.57 -2.51
N GLU A 92 -17.15 -10.02 -2.35
CA GLU A 92 -17.47 -11.38 -1.91
C GLU A 92 -16.91 -12.45 -2.87
N GLN A 93 -17.00 -12.22 -4.18
CA GLN A 93 -16.40 -13.13 -5.17
C GLN A 93 -14.88 -13.23 -5.06
N ILE A 94 -14.21 -12.13 -4.71
CA ILE A 94 -12.75 -12.10 -4.51
C ILE A 94 -12.40 -12.82 -3.20
N GLU A 95 -13.15 -12.57 -2.13
CA GLU A 95 -12.99 -13.23 -0.84
C GLU A 95 -13.15 -14.76 -0.95
N GLN A 96 -14.06 -15.24 -1.79
CA GLN A 96 -14.28 -16.67 -2.04
C GLN A 96 -13.23 -17.31 -2.96
N ASN A 97 -12.36 -16.52 -3.60
CA ASN A 97 -11.29 -17.04 -4.43
C ASN A 97 -10.14 -17.59 -3.56
N PRO A 98 -9.75 -18.88 -3.69
CA PRO A 98 -8.77 -19.50 -2.81
C PRO A 98 -7.34 -18.96 -2.96
N VAL A 99 -7.03 -18.24 -4.05
CA VAL A 99 -5.75 -17.55 -4.21
C VAL A 99 -5.72 -16.32 -3.32
N PHE A 100 -6.71 -15.43 -3.47
CA PHE A 100 -6.78 -14.19 -2.70
C PHE A 100 -7.09 -14.44 -1.22
N ALA A 101 -7.93 -15.41 -0.89
CA ALA A 101 -8.26 -15.76 0.50
C ALA A 101 -7.05 -16.25 1.32
N LYS A 102 -5.98 -16.73 0.65
CA LYS A 102 -4.73 -17.11 1.32
C LYS A 102 -3.81 -15.93 1.56
N GLU A 103 -3.86 -14.94 0.67
CA GLU A 103 -2.96 -13.79 0.71
C GLU A 103 -3.53 -12.62 1.52
N TYR A 104 -4.84 -12.43 1.46
CA TYR A 104 -5.55 -11.31 2.05
C TYR A 104 -6.53 -11.76 3.13
N ALA A 105 -6.53 -11.08 4.26
CA ALA A 105 -7.64 -11.12 5.20
C ALA A 105 -8.71 -10.10 4.80
N PHE A 106 -9.97 -10.52 4.65
CA PHE A 106 -11.09 -9.64 4.30
C PHE A 106 -11.83 -9.22 5.56
N LEU A 107 -11.90 -7.91 5.81
CA LEU A 107 -12.41 -7.31 7.05
C LEU A 107 -13.59 -6.38 6.73
N PRO A 108 -14.82 -6.91 6.67
CA PRO A 108 -16.02 -6.08 6.52
C PRO A 108 -16.19 -5.19 7.75
N ARG A 109 -16.50 -3.90 7.52
CA ARG A 109 -16.77 -2.94 8.59
C ARG A 109 -18.10 -2.23 8.39
N ARG A 110 -18.63 -1.76 9.51
CA ARG A 110 -19.67 -0.73 9.52
C ARG A 110 -19.03 0.61 9.84
N THR A 111 -19.53 1.67 9.23
CA THR A 111 -19.09 3.05 9.50
C THR A 111 -19.38 3.45 10.94
N GLU A 112 -20.50 2.96 11.48
CA GLU A 112 -20.82 3.08 12.90
C GLU A 112 -20.21 1.92 13.69
N VAL A 113 -19.00 2.13 14.21
CA VAL A 113 -18.50 1.32 15.33
C VAL A 113 -18.60 2.19 16.58
N SER A 114 -19.46 1.79 17.53
CA SER A 114 -19.45 2.37 18.88
C SER A 114 -18.18 1.94 19.61
N LEU A 115 -17.05 2.54 19.24
CA LEU A 115 -15.86 2.50 20.07
C LEU A 115 -16.09 3.45 21.26
N PRO A 116 -15.77 3.06 22.49
CA PRO A 116 -15.78 3.98 23.62
C PRO A 116 -14.89 5.19 23.31
N GLU A 117 -15.38 6.41 23.56
CA GLU A 117 -14.68 7.68 23.29
C GLU A 117 -13.32 7.72 24.00
N THR A 118 -12.30 7.24 23.31
CA THR A 118 -10.92 7.10 23.79
C THR A 118 -9.98 7.61 22.71
N GLY A 119 -8.68 7.68 22.99
CA GLY A 119 -7.68 7.99 21.96
C GLY A 119 -7.74 7.04 20.75
N GLU A 120 -8.27 5.83 20.93
CA GLU A 120 -8.50 4.84 19.88
C GLU A 120 -9.57 5.30 18.87
N THR A 121 -10.60 6.02 19.31
CA THR A 121 -11.68 6.54 18.45
C THR A 121 -11.18 7.59 17.46
N ALA A 122 -10.26 8.46 17.88
CA ALA A 122 -9.70 9.48 17.00
C ALA A 122 -8.77 8.88 15.94
N ALA A 123 -7.99 7.87 16.33
CA ALA A 123 -7.09 7.17 15.41
C ALA A 123 -7.84 6.26 14.44
N ASP A 124 -8.90 5.57 14.90
CA ASP A 124 -9.82 4.81 14.05
C ASP A 124 -10.53 5.70 13.04
N ARG A 125 -10.97 6.89 13.45
CA ARG A 125 -11.55 7.87 12.52
C ARG A 125 -10.53 8.31 11.47
N GLY A 126 -9.32 8.66 11.88
CA GLY A 126 -8.25 9.03 10.94
C GLY A 126 -7.89 7.92 9.96
N PHE A 127 -7.90 6.65 10.40
CA PHE A 127 -7.74 5.50 9.51
C PHE A 127 -8.93 5.33 8.56
N THR A 128 -10.15 5.46 9.07
CA THR A 128 -11.39 5.35 8.27
C THR A 128 -11.47 6.43 7.21
N ASP A 129 -11.13 7.68 7.55
CA ASP A 129 -11.06 8.79 6.59
C ASP A 129 -10.01 8.54 5.50
N LEU A 130 -8.87 7.94 5.85
CA LEU A 130 -7.82 7.57 4.91
C LEU A 130 -8.22 6.41 3.99
N CYS A 131 -8.85 5.38 4.56
CA CYS A 131 -9.37 4.23 3.80
C CYS A 131 -10.53 4.65 2.89
N GLY A 132 -11.33 5.63 3.35
CA GLY A 132 -12.51 6.15 2.70
C GLY A 132 -13.62 5.10 2.61
N GLN A 133 -13.59 4.31 1.55
CA GLN A 133 -14.62 3.34 1.18
C GLN A 133 -14.03 1.92 1.18
N PHE A 134 -12.93 1.78 0.47
CA PHE A 134 -12.25 0.51 0.27
C PHE A 134 -10.76 0.77 0.32
N CYS A 135 -10.06 -0.05 1.09
CA CYS A 135 -8.62 -0.03 1.10
C CYS A 135 -8.01 -1.41 1.31
N ILE A 136 -6.78 -1.55 0.85
CA ILE A 136 -5.92 -2.71 1.05
C ILE A 136 -4.66 -2.23 1.75
N ILE A 137 -4.31 -2.87 2.85
CA ILE A 137 -3.13 -2.56 3.64
C ILE A 137 -2.07 -3.62 3.36
N ASN A 138 -0.83 -3.17 3.09
CA ASN A 138 0.34 -4.03 3.03
C ASN A 138 1.30 -3.65 4.16
N PRO A 139 1.26 -4.38 5.30
CA PRO A 139 2.08 -4.06 6.44
C PRO A 139 3.59 -4.25 6.17
N ALA A 140 3.95 -5.23 5.33
CA ALA A 140 5.35 -5.49 4.98
C ALA A 140 6.04 -4.28 4.33
N ARG A 141 5.25 -3.42 3.68
CA ARG A 141 5.74 -2.21 3.01
C ARG A 141 5.28 -0.92 3.67
N GLY A 142 4.44 -1.01 4.70
CA GLY A 142 3.87 0.15 5.39
C GLY A 142 3.07 1.05 4.43
N GLU A 143 2.34 0.45 3.49
CA GLU A 143 1.59 1.17 2.45
C GLU A 143 0.09 0.83 2.51
N ILE A 144 -0.72 1.77 2.06
CA ILE A 144 -2.16 1.62 1.85
C ILE A 144 -2.49 1.90 0.39
N PHE A 145 -3.24 0.98 -0.21
CA PHE A 145 -3.97 1.20 -1.45
C PHE A 145 -5.41 1.55 -1.10
N TYR A 146 -6.00 2.58 -1.70
CA TYR A 146 -7.41 2.89 -1.50
C TYR A 146 -8.06 3.38 -2.79
N ILE A 147 -9.38 3.26 -2.85
CA ILE A 147 -10.20 3.78 -3.94
C ILE A 147 -11.24 4.72 -3.33
N THR A 148 -11.28 5.95 -3.81
CA THR A 148 -12.34 6.90 -3.50
C THR A 148 -13.32 7.00 -4.66
N GLY A 149 -14.62 7.06 -4.36
CA GLY A 149 -15.65 7.25 -5.39
C GLY A 149 -15.87 6.01 -6.26
N ILE A 150 -15.91 4.83 -5.64
CA ILE A 150 -16.10 3.54 -6.34
C ILE A 150 -17.37 3.60 -7.20
N GLY A 151 -17.21 3.48 -8.52
CA GLY A 151 -18.29 3.39 -9.48
C GLY A 151 -18.51 1.97 -10.00
N GLU A 152 -19.50 1.79 -10.88
CA GLU A 152 -19.82 0.48 -11.50
C GLU A 152 -18.63 -0.13 -12.25
N GLU A 153 -17.77 0.69 -12.84
CA GLU A 153 -16.57 0.21 -13.53
C GLU A 153 -15.53 -0.33 -12.55
N ASP A 154 -15.24 0.39 -11.46
CA ASP A 154 -14.32 -0.08 -10.41
C ASP A 154 -14.79 -1.41 -9.80
N SER A 155 -16.10 -1.57 -9.56
CA SER A 155 -16.67 -2.81 -9.07
C SER A 155 -16.44 -4.00 -10.01
N ARG A 156 -16.58 -3.79 -11.33
CA ARG A 156 -16.33 -4.85 -12.33
C ARG A 156 -14.85 -5.19 -12.45
N GLU A 157 -13.99 -4.19 -12.32
CA GLU A 157 -12.54 -4.31 -12.47
C GLU A 157 -11.83 -4.67 -11.16
N LEU A 158 -12.57 -4.83 -10.04
CA LEU A 158 -11.99 -5.04 -8.72
C LEU A 158 -11.03 -6.24 -8.70
N ARG A 159 -11.35 -7.32 -9.42
CA ARG A 159 -10.43 -8.46 -9.57
C ARG A 159 -9.09 -8.08 -10.22
N HIS A 160 -9.11 -7.25 -11.25
CA HIS A 160 -7.90 -6.78 -11.91
C HIS A 160 -7.03 -5.91 -11.00
N ILE A 161 -7.64 -5.20 -10.05
CA ILE A 161 -6.92 -4.46 -9.02
C ILE A 161 -6.15 -5.42 -8.11
N PHE A 162 -6.77 -6.51 -7.66
CA PHE A 162 -6.09 -7.54 -6.87
C PHE A 162 -4.97 -8.23 -7.66
N ASP A 163 -5.21 -8.58 -8.93
CA ASP A 163 -4.16 -9.14 -9.81
C ASP A 163 -2.96 -8.18 -9.93
N ALA A 164 -3.21 -6.87 -10.08
CA ALA A 164 -2.15 -5.86 -10.18
C ALA A 164 -1.35 -5.66 -8.86
N LEU A 165 -1.92 -6.08 -7.72
CA LEU A 165 -1.33 -5.96 -6.39
C LEU A 165 -0.73 -7.27 -5.86
N GLU A 166 -0.69 -8.32 -6.67
CA GLU A 166 -0.11 -9.63 -6.28
C GLU A 166 1.37 -9.49 -5.90
N GLN A 167 2.15 -8.74 -6.70
CA GLN A 167 3.57 -8.49 -6.43
C GLN A 167 3.82 -7.23 -5.58
N TRP A 168 2.75 -6.50 -5.23
CA TRP A 168 2.85 -5.32 -4.37
C TRP A 168 3.23 -5.71 -2.96
#